data_AF-A0A0G2DW91-F1
#
_entry.id   AF-A0A0G2DW91-F1
#
_cell.length_a   1.000
_cell.length_b   1.000
_cell.length_c   1.000
_cell.angle_alpha   90.00
_cell.angle_beta   90.00
_cell.angle_gamma   90.00
#
_symmetry.space_group_name_H-M   'P 1'
#
loop_
_entity.id
_entity.type
_entity.pdbx_description
1 polymer ?
#
loop_
_entity_poly.entity_id
_entity_poly.type
_entity_poly.pdbx_seq_one_letter_code
_entity_poly.pdbx_strand_id
1 'polypeptide(L)'
;MSDAGLHRLQTLEVGATDAVQKHYARRIVERRPVSQRKLEFEQKRPRWLREMLAEATGVFFYVYPGIASTASFFLNETEPAFGSLLQIGFAYAFGIAFAIITCASTSGGHFNPAVTICFAIWQDFPWKKVPVYIFSQIFGAFMAGMVLMGQYHEQMAAFDAASLAKVGSSVYNGGPASILCTFPGETQHNLGYLFLIEFFVDAYIAIVIWSALDPANPFVSPASAPFVIGFAYAAMVWGFAGVSISTNLARDLGTRVVAAIFYGGEAFSYRSYCWIAILVNVPATFAATCYYELVLRDSLAKLGTGRAAPVHAK
;
A
#
# COMPACT_ATOMS: atom_id res chain seq x y z
N MET A 1 51.44 11.85 -0.75
CA MET A 1 50.16 11.68 -0.02
C MET A 1 49.93 10.20 0.08
N SER A 2 50.05 9.64 1.29
CA SER A 2 50.28 8.22 1.53
C SER A 2 49.02 7.36 1.37
N ASP A 3 49.24 6.13 0.91
CA ASP A 3 48.30 4.99 0.81
C ASP A 3 47.57 4.60 2.12
N ALA A 4 47.82 5.32 3.22
CA ALA A 4 47.23 5.06 4.53
C ALA A 4 45.75 5.50 4.64
N GLY A 5 45.24 6.28 3.69
CA GLY A 5 43.84 6.73 3.66
C GLY A 5 42.87 5.69 3.10
N LEU A 6 43.29 4.90 2.12
CA LEU A 6 42.46 3.87 1.47
C LEU A 6 42.29 2.62 2.34
N HIS A 7 43.29 2.25 3.12
CA HIS A 7 43.19 1.10 4.03
C HIS A 7 42.31 1.35 5.26
N ARG A 8 42.06 2.61 5.65
CA ARG A 8 41.20 2.93 6.81
C ARG A 8 39.71 2.76 6.53
N LEU A 9 39.31 2.71 5.25
CA LEU A 9 37.93 2.46 4.82
C LEU A 9 37.62 0.96 4.64
N GLN A 10 38.64 0.10 4.57
CA GLN A 10 38.45 -1.36 4.43
C GLN A 10 38.27 -2.09 5.76
N THR A 11 38.40 -1.39 6.90
CA THR A 11 38.31 -1.98 8.25
C THR A 11 36.98 -1.68 8.96
N LEU A 12 36.02 -1.03 8.29
CA LEU A 12 34.67 -0.86 8.83
C LEU A 12 33.84 -2.10 8.52
N GLU A 13 33.90 -3.01 9.48
CA GLU A 13 32.92 -4.07 9.76
C GLU A 13 32.58 -5.00 8.59
N VAL A 14 33.26 -6.15 8.56
CA VAL A 14 32.73 -7.36 7.94
C VAL A 14 31.45 -7.74 8.70
N GLY A 15 30.33 -7.15 8.28
CA GLY A 15 29.01 -7.44 8.80
C GLY A 15 28.55 -8.83 8.35
N ALA A 16 27.56 -9.39 9.06
CA ALA A 16 26.95 -10.69 8.73
C ALA A 16 26.50 -10.82 7.25
N THR A 17 26.28 -9.69 6.58
CA THR A 17 26.02 -9.53 5.15
C THR A 17 27.09 -10.11 4.22
N ASP A 18 28.37 -9.93 4.52
CA ASP A 18 29.47 -10.39 3.65
C ASP A 18 29.64 -11.92 3.68
N ALA A 19 29.17 -12.56 4.75
CA ALA A 19 29.17 -14.02 4.88
C ALA A 19 28.06 -14.67 4.04
N VAL A 20 26.92 -13.99 3.85
CA VAL A 20 25.74 -14.55 3.17
C VAL A 20 25.86 -14.47 1.64
N GLN A 21 26.57 -13.46 1.10
CA GLN A 21 26.68 -13.26 -0.36
C GLN A 21 27.55 -14.30 -1.10
N LYS A 22 28.41 -15.06 -0.40
CA LYS A 22 29.39 -15.94 -1.06
C LYS A 22 28.84 -17.22 -1.70
N HIS A 23 27.56 -17.56 -1.53
CA HIS A 23 27.06 -18.92 -1.86
C HIS A 23 25.89 -19.03 -2.84
N TYR A 24 25.52 -17.98 -3.58
CA TYR A 24 24.41 -18.08 -4.55
C TYR A 24 24.88 -18.25 -6.01
N ALA A 25 25.13 -19.50 -6.41
CA ALA A 25 25.30 -19.83 -7.83
C ALA A 25 23.93 -19.75 -8.54
N ARG A 26 23.71 -18.68 -9.33
CA ARG A 26 22.46 -18.46 -10.05
C ARG A 26 22.36 -19.45 -11.21
N ARG A 27 21.63 -20.55 -11.04
CA ARG A 27 21.33 -21.52 -12.11
C ARG A 27 20.46 -20.81 -13.17
N ILE A 28 21.06 -20.45 -14.30
CA ILE A 28 20.35 -19.85 -15.44
C ILE A 28 19.59 -20.99 -16.14
N VAL A 29 18.27 -21.03 -15.94
CA VAL A 29 17.39 -21.93 -16.70
C VAL A 29 17.25 -21.38 -18.11
N GLU A 30 17.57 -22.18 -19.13
CA GLU A 30 17.35 -21.79 -20.53
C GLU A 30 15.87 -21.48 -20.77
N ARG A 31 15.60 -20.29 -21.32
CA ARG A 31 14.23 -19.84 -21.61
C ARG A 31 13.70 -20.66 -22.78
N ARG A 32 12.58 -21.36 -22.58
CA ARG A 32 11.89 -22.05 -23.68
C ARG A 32 11.51 -21.04 -24.78
N PRO A 33 11.68 -21.40 -26.07
CA PRO A 33 11.29 -20.53 -27.18
C PRO A 33 9.78 -20.23 -27.12
N VAL A 34 9.42 -18.96 -27.29
CA VAL A 34 8.04 -18.48 -27.27
C VAL A 34 7.43 -18.68 -28.67
N SER A 35 6.21 -19.22 -28.75
CA SER A 35 5.54 -19.39 -30.04
C SER A 35 5.23 -18.04 -30.71
N GLN A 36 5.29 -17.99 -32.04
CA GLN A 36 5.07 -16.77 -32.82
C GLN A 36 3.67 -16.17 -32.56
N ARG A 37 2.64 -17.02 -32.43
CA ARG A 37 1.27 -16.60 -32.03
C ARG A 37 1.25 -15.87 -30.69
N LYS A 38 2.00 -16.35 -29.70
CA LYS A 38 2.09 -15.72 -28.37
C LYS A 38 2.83 -14.39 -28.46
N LEU A 39 3.87 -14.29 -29.30
CA LEU A 39 4.62 -13.06 -29.51
C LEU A 39 3.75 -11.97 -30.17
N GLU A 40 3.00 -12.32 -31.21
CA GLU A 40 2.07 -11.41 -31.89
C GLU A 40 0.95 -10.94 -30.95
N PHE A 41 0.40 -11.83 -30.13
CA PHE A 41 -0.56 -11.46 -29.09
C PHE A 41 0.02 -10.47 -28.08
N GLU A 42 1.23 -10.72 -27.57
CA GLU A 42 1.91 -9.83 -26.62
C GLU A 42 2.23 -8.46 -27.24
N GLN A 43 2.58 -8.39 -28.53
CA GLN A 43 2.83 -7.13 -29.25
C GLN A 43 1.56 -6.31 -29.48
N LYS A 44 0.42 -6.96 -29.75
CA LYS A 44 -0.86 -6.29 -30.00
C LYS A 44 -1.50 -5.69 -28.74
N ARG A 45 -1.09 -6.13 -27.55
CA ARG A 45 -1.67 -5.65 -26.29
C ARG A 45 -1.13 -4.28 -25.91
N PRO A 46 -1.98 -3.26 -25.70
CA PRO A 46 -1.53 -1.97 -25.20
C PRO A 46 -0.91 -2.14 -23.81
N ARG A 47 0.36 -1.73 -23.67
CA ARG A 47 1.09 -1.84 -22.39
C ARG A 47 0.42 -1.04 -21.27
N TRP A 48 -0.09 0.14 -21.58
CA TRP A 48 -0.78 1.00 -20.60
C TRP A 48 -2.01 0.31 -20.00
N LEU A 49 -2.79 -0.43 -20.80
CA LEU A 49 -3.95 -1.16 -20.30
C LEU A 49 -3.54 -2.31 -19.36
N ARG A 50 -2.41 -2.97 -19.64
CA ARG A 50 -1.88 -4.02 -18.76
C ARG A 50 -1.45 -3.46 -17.42
N GLU A 51 -0.78 -2.32 -17.43
CA GLU A 51 -0.37 -1.60 -16.22
C GLU A 51 -1.60 -1.18 -15.40
N MET A 52 -2.63 -0.60 -16.05
CA MET A 52 -3.89 -0.24 -15.39
C MET A 52 -4.58 -1.42 -14.73
N LEU A 53 -4.74 -2.52 -15.47
CA LEU A 53 -5.39 -3.73 -14.93
C LEU A 53 -4.58 -4.34 -13.79
N ALA A 54 -3.25 -4.30 -13.87
CA ALA A 54 -2.39 -4.76 -12.79
C ALA A 54 -2.50 -3.87 -11.53
N GLU A 55 -2.56 -2.54 -11.68
CA GLU A 55 -2.80 -1.62 -10.56
C GLU A 55 -4.17 -1.83 -9.91
N ALA A 56 -5.23 -1.94 -10.72
CA ALA A 56 -6.58 -2.22 -10.23
C ALA A 56 -6.66 -3.57 -9.51
N THR A 57 -6.05 -4.62 -10.09
CA THR A 57 -6.01 -5.97 -9.49
C THR A 57 -5.21 -5.98 -8.20
N GLY A 58 -4.07 -5.28 -8.15
CA GLY A 58 -3.26 -5.18 -6.95
C GLY A 58 -3.98 -4.47 -5.81
N VAL A 59 -4.72 -3.38 -6.10
CA VAL A 59 -5.55 -2.74 -5.09
C VAL A 59 -6.69 -3.65 -4.62
N PHE A 60 -7.36 -4.33 -5.55
CA PHE A 60 -8.37 -5.32 -5.20
C PHE A 60 -7.81 -6.40 -4.24
N PHE A 61 -6.60 -6.90 -4.49
CA PHE A 61 -5.98 -8.00 -3.74
C PHE A 61 -5.74 -7.70 -2.26
N TYR A 62 -5.57 -6.44 -1.86
CA TYR A 62 -5.48 -6.10 -0.44
C TYR A 62 -6.76 -5.50 0.14
N VAL A 63 -7.53 -4.75 -0.67
CA VAL A 63 -8.78 -4.16 -0.19
C VAL A 63 -9.79 -5.26 0.11
N TYR A 64 -10.00 -6.20 -0.82
CA TYR A 64 -11.01 -7.26 -0.70
C TYR A 64 -10.87 -8.12 0.58
N PRO A 65 -9.73 -8.79 0.85
CA PRO A 65 -9.58 -9.56 2.08
C PRO A 65 -9.57 -8.66 3.32
N GLY A 66 -9.07 -7.43 3.21
CA GLY A 66 -9.09 -6.45 4.30
C GLY A 66 -10.51 -6.11 4.75
N ILE A 67 -11.37 -5.65 3.84
CA ILE A 67 -12.77 -5.33 4.14
C ILE A 67 -13.59 -6.58 4.49
N ALA A 68 -13.29 -7.75 3.92
CA ALA A 68 -13.94 -9.00 4.30
C ALA A 68 -13.61 -9.41 5.73
N SER A 69 -12.35 -9.23 6.15
CA SER A 69 -11.95 -9.45 7.54
C SER A 69 -12.61 -8.46 8.50
N THR A 70 -12.76 -7.19 8.08
CA THR A 70 -13.52 -6.18 8.82
C THR A 70 -15.01 -6.53 8.92
N ALA A 71 -15.62 -7.05 7.85
CA ALA A 71 -16.99 -7.55 7.87
C ALA A 71 -17.14 -8.69 8.87
N SER A 72 -16.24 -9.69 8.82
CA SER A 72 -16.24 -10.79 9.79
C SER A 72 -16.04 -10.32 11.23
N PHE A 73 -15.33 -9.21 11.46
CA PHE A 73 -15.15 -8.63 12.79
C PHE A 73 -16.43 -7.98 13.33
N PHE A 74 -17.17 -7.22 12.50
CA PHE A 74 -18.38 -6.52 12.96
C PHE A 74 -19.64 -7.37 12.91
N LEU A 75 -19.74 -8.32 11.99
CA LEU A 75 -20.97 -9.11 11.78
C LEU A 75 -21.07 -10.32 12.72
N ASN A 76 -19.95 -10.83 13.26
CA ASN A 76 -19.94 -12.03 14.11
C ASN A 76 -19.88 -11.68 15.60
N GLU A 77 -20.91 -11.00 16.13
CA GLU A 77 -20.98 -10.65 17.56
C GLU A 77 -21.14 -11.89 18.47
N THR A 78 -21.77 -12.95 17.97
CA THR A 78 -22.09 -14.16 18.75
C THR A 78 -20.96 -15.18 18.80
N GLU A 79 -20.05 -15.15 17.83
CA GLU A 79 -18.94 -16.10 17.72
C GLU A 79 -17.61 -15.35 17.58
N PRO A 80 -17.06 -14.83 18.69
CA PRO A 80 -15.86 -13.98 18.68
C PRO A 80 -14.61 -14.69 18.12
N ALA A 81 -14.65 -16.01 17.94
CA ALA A 81 -13.59 -16.77 17.29
C ALA A 81 -13.40 -16.42 15.79
N PHE A 82 -14.43 -15.88 15.12
CA PHE A 82 -14.40 -15.58 13.68
C PHE A 82 -14.06 -14.11 13.35
N GLY A 83 -13.77 -13.29 14.36
CA GLY A 83 -13.43 -11.88 14.21
C GLY A 83 -12.33 -11.43 15.17
N SER A 84 -11.21 -10.92 14.65
CA SER A 84 -10.20 -10.26 15.49
C SER A 84 -9.46 -9.15 14.74
N LEU A 85 -8.98 -8.15 15.49
CA LEU A 85 -8.11 -7.10 14.93
C LEU A 85 -6.82 -7.69 14.34
N LEU A 86 -6.31 -8.78 14.94
CA LEU A 86 -5.15 -9.51 14.43
C LEU A 86 -5.41 -10.04 13.01
N GLN A 87 -6.58 -10.65 12.80
CA GLN A 87 -7.03 -11.14 11.50
C GLN A 87 -7.14 -10.02 10.46
N ILE A 88 -7.62 -8.83 10.84
CA ILE A 88 -7.71 -7.68 9.93
C ILE A 88 -6.32 -7.27 9.46
N GLY A 89 -5.38 -7.06 10.38
CA GLY A 89 -4.02 -6.68 9.98
C GLY A 89 -3.31 -7.73 9.14
N PHE A 90 -3.47 -9.03 9.43
CA PHE A 90 -2.94 -10.08 8.56
C PHE A 90 -3.61 -10.12 7.18
N ALA A 91 -4.92 -9.90 7.09
CA ALA A 91 -5.63 -9.86 5.82
C ALA A 91 -5.08 -8.76 4.91
N TYR A 92 -4.85 -7.55 5.44
CA TYR A 92 -4.17 -6.49 4.71
C TYR A 92 -2.71 -6.86 4.40
N ALA A 93 -1.95 -7.39 5.37
CA ALA A 93 -0.53 -7.72 5.18
C ALA A 93 -0.31 -8.71 4.02
N PHE A 94 -1.02 -9.83 4.04
CA PHE A 94 -0.90 -10.85 3.01
C PHE A 94 -1.52 -10.38 1.70
N GLY A 95 -2.63 -9.64 1.74
CA GLY A 95 -3.22 -9.02 0.56
C GLY A 95 -2.23 -8.11 -0.18
N ILE A 96 -1.51 -7.26 0.56
CA ILE A 96 -0.47 -6.37 0.01
C ILE A 96 0.70 -7.17 -0.54
N ALA A 97 1.20 -8.17 0.22
CA ALA A 97 2.29 -9.02 -0.25
C ALA A 97 1.92 -9.73 -1.56
N PHE A 98 0.71 -10.29 -1.65
CA PHE A 98 0.22 -10.95 -2.86
C PHE A 98 -0.05 -9.98 -4.01
N ALA A 99 -0.53 -8.76 -3.72
CA ALA A 99 -0.65 -7.71 -4.73
C ALA A 99 0.71 -7.41 -5.39
N ILE A 100 1.76 -7.22 -4.58
CA ILE A 100 3.12 -6.98 -5.06
C ILE A 100 3.66 -8.19 -5.84
N ILE A 101 3.58 -9.39 -5.26
CA ILE A 101 4.09 -10.61 -5.91
C ILE A 101 3.41 -10.87 -7.27
N THR A 102 2.11 -10.60 -7.36
CA THR A 102 1.32 -10.91 -8.56
C THR A 102 1.42 -9.82 -9.61
N CYS A 103 1.32 -8.55 -9.21
CA CYS A 103 1.06 -7.44 -10.14
C CYS A 103 2.28 -6.51 -10.35
N ALA A 104 3.25 -6.48 -9.43
CA ALA A 104 4.37 -5.52 -9.53
C ALA A 104 5.25 -5.76 -10.77
N SER A 105 5.39 -7.00 -11.21
CA SER A 105 6.11 -7.34 -12.45
C SER A 105 5.49 -6.75 -13.72
N THR A 106 4.21 -6.34 -13.66
CA THR A 106 3.47 -5.77 -14.79
C THR A 106 3.37 -4.25 -14.71
N SER A 107 3.04 -3.67 -13.54
CA SER A 107 2.82 -2.23 -13.40
C SER A 107 3.95 -1.46 -12.69
N GLY A 108 4.89 -2.14 -12.04
CA GLY A 108 5.79 -1.55 -11.05
C GLY A 108 5.25 -1.63 -9.61
N GLY A 109 3.95 -1.93 -9.45
CA GLY A 109 3.33 -2.26 -8.18
C GLY A 109 3.19 -1.10 -7.21
N HIS A 110 2.59 -0.01 -7.65
CA HIS A 110 2.42 1.17 -6.80
C HIS A 110 1.26 1.00 -5.82
N PHE A 111 0.09 0.60 -6.33
CA PHE A 111 -1.16 0.31 -5.60
C PHE A 111 -1.64 1.40 -4.62
N ASN A 112 -1.03 2.58 -4.66
CA ASN A 112 -1.33 3.71 -3.79
C ASN A 112 -1.04 5.01 -4.59
N PRO A 113 -2.00 5.94 -4.65
CA PRO A 113 -1.83 7.23 -5.32
C PRO A 113 -0.65 8.03 -4.79
N ALA A 114 -0.44 8.05 -3.46
CA ALA A 114 0.66 8.79 -2.84
C ALA A 114 2.03 8.21 -3.22
N VAL A 115 2.14 6.88 -3.22
CA VAL A 115 3.34 6.15 -3.67
C VAL A 115 3.59 6.42 -5.16
N THR A 116 2.55 6.39 -6.00
CA THR A 116 2.65 6.70 -7.44
C THR A 116 3.21 8.09 -7.70
N ILE A 117 2.75 9.09 -6.94
CA ILE A 117 3.26 10.46 -7.02
C ILE A 117 4.73 10.50 -6.60
N CYS A 118 5.10 9.83 -5.51
CA CYS A 118 6.49 9.80 -5.03
C CYS A 118 7.42 9.07 -6.03
N PHE A 119 6.98 8.01 -6.70
CA PHE A 119 7.73 7.41 -7.80
C PHE A 119 7.94 8.39 -8.97
N ALA A 120 6.96 9.24 -9.27
CA ALA A 120 7.09 10.26 -10.32
C ALA A 120 8.06 11.39 -9.94
N ILE A 121 8.22 11.67 -8.64
CA ILE A 121 9.15 12.68 -8.12
C ILE A 121 10.58 12.12 -8.05
N TRP A 122 10.76 10.92 -7.51
CA TRP A 122 12.08 10.41 -7.09
C TRP A 122 12.67 9.31 -7.98
N GLN A 123 11.85 8.62 -8.77
CA GLN A 123 12.23 7.38 -9.47
C GLN A 123 11.91 7.44 -10.98
N ASP A 124 11.86 8.65 -11.55
CA ASP A 124 11.63 8.91 -12.98
C ASP A 124 10.36 8.26 -13.56
N PHE A 125 9.33 8.03 -12.74
CA PHE A 125 8.08 7.49 -13.24
C PHE A 125 7.34 8.54 -14.11
N PRO A 126 6.87 8.19 -15.32
CA PRO A 126 6.30 9.19 -16.23
C PRO A 126 5.05 9.86 -15.66
N TRP A 127 5.10 11.19 -15.46
CA TRP A 127 3.97 12.00 -14.97
C TRP A 127 2.66 11.81 -15.76
N LYS A 128 2.75 11.54 -17.07
CA LYS A 128 1.59 11.26 -17.93
C LYS A 128 0.82 10.00 -17.52
N LYS A 129 1.46 9.04 -16.85
CA LYS A 129 0.84 7.80 -16.38
C LYS A 129 0.21 7.94 -14.99
N VAL A 130 0.60 8.95 -14.20
CA VAL A 130 0.13 9.13 -12.82
C VAL A 130 -1.40 9.18 -12.72
N PRO A 131 -2.14 10.00 -13.50
CA PRO A 131 -3.60 10.04 -13.38
C PRO A 131 -4.27 8.70 -13.72
N VAL A 132 -3.71 7.99 -14.69
CA VAL A 132 -4.20 6.70 -15.16
C VAL A 132 -4.03 5.62 -14.09
N TYR A 133 -2.89 5.63 -13.38
CA TYR A 133 -2.63 4.74 -12.25
C TYR A 133 -3.58 5.03 -11.08
N ILE A 134 -3.73 6.31 -10.70
CA ILE A 134 -4.63 6.72 -9.61
C ILE A 134 -6.07 6.28 -9.89
N PHE A 135 -6.56 6.51 -11.11
CA PHE A 135 -7.90 6.06 -11.50
C PHE A 135 -8.05 4.53 -11.41
N SER A 136 -7.06 3.78 -11.91
CA SER A 136 -7.08 2.32 -11.88
C SER A 136 -7.07 1.78 -10.45
N GLN A 137 -6.30 2.40 -9.56
CA GLN A 137 -6.23 2.05 -8.15
C GLN A 137 -7.57 2.28 -7.45
N ILE A 138 -8.19 3.46 -7.63
CA ILE A 138 -9.52 3.77 -7.07
C ILE A 138 -10.56 2.75 -7.60
N PHE A 139 -10.51 2.44 -8.89
CA PHE A 139 -11.39 1.45 -9.50
C PHE A 139 -11.21 0.05 -8.89
N GLY A 140 -9.97 -0.37 -8.61
CA GLY A 140 -9.70 -1.64 -7.92
C GLY A 140 -10.35 -1.73 -6.54
N ALA A 141 -10.23 -0.67 -5.73
CA ALA A 141 -10.86 -0.59 -4.41
C ALA A 141 -12.39 -0.56 -4.49
N PHE A 142 -12.94 0.21 -5.44
CA PHE A 142 -14.38 0.24 -5.73
C PHE A 142 -14.91 -1.15 -6.06
N MET A 143 -14.25 -1.89 -6.95
CA MET A 143 -14.65 -3.24 -7.33
C MET A 143 -14.59 -4.21 -6.14
N ALA A 144 -13.58 -4.10 -5.27
CA ALA A 144 -13.50 -4.89 -4.04
C ALA A 144 -14.71 -4.64 -3.13
N GLY A 145 -15.07 -3.36 -2.91
CA GLY A 145 -16.24 -2.98 -2.13
C GLY A 145 -17.55 -3.50 -2.72
N MET A 146 -17.75 -3.37 -4.03
CA MET A 146 -18.94 -3.88 -4.71
C MET A 146 -19.07 -5.40 -4.60
N VAL A 147 -17.97 -6.13 -4.76
CA VAL A 147 -17.96 -7.60 -4.62
C VAL A 147 -18.31 -8.01 -3.20
N LEU A 148 -17.73 -7.37 -2.18
CA LEU A 148 -18.09 -7.63 -0.78
C LEU A 148 -19.58 -7.38 -0.53
N MET A 149 -20.11 -6.23 -0.96
CA MET A 149 -21.52 -5.89 -0.77
C MET A 149 -22.47 -6.91 -1.43
N GLY A 150 -22.08 -7.49 -2.57
CA GLY A 150 -22.85 -8.58 -3.20
C GLY A 150 -22.77 -9.89 -2.41
N GLN A 151 -21.59 -10.27 -1.93
CA GLN A 151 -21.38 -11.52 -1.21
C GLN A 151 -21.99 -11.52 0.20
N TYR A 152 -21.91 -10.40 0.89
CA TYR A 152 -22.42 -10.22 2.26
C TYR A 152 -23.80 -9.52 2.29
N HIS A 153 -24.54 -9.48 1.18
CA HIS A 153 -25.73 -8.64 1.05
C HIS A 153 -26.79 -8.90 2.14
N GLU A 154 -27.04 -10.15 2.52
CA GLU A 154 -28.01 -10.51 3.57
C GLU A 154 -27.55 -10.02 4.94
N GLN A 155 -26.28 -10.29 5.28
CA GLN A 155 -25.70 -9.92 6.57
C GLN A 155 -25.56 -8.40 6.71
N MET A 156 -25.15 -7.70 5.64
CA MET A 156 -25.05 -6.26 5.62
C MET A 156 -26.43 -5.59 5.71
N ALA A 157 -27.46 -6.14 5.07
CA ALA A 157 -28.82 -5.62 5.17
C ALA A 157 -29.39 -5.79 6.59
N ALA A 158 -29.17 -6.95 7.21
CA ALA A 158 -29.57 -7.18 8.60
C ALA A 158 -28.82 -6.25 9.56
N PHE A 159 -27.51 -6.08 9.37
CA PHE A 159 -26.71 -5.18 10.18
C PHE A 159 -27.14 -3.72 10.03
N ASP A 160 -27.45 -3.30 8.81
CA ASP A 160 -27.95 -1.96 8.51
C ASP A 160 -29.29 -1.67 9.20
N ALA A 161 -30.25 -2.57 9.09
CA ALA A 161 -31.55 -2.43 9.76
C ALA A 161 -31.40 -2.35 11.29
N ALA A 162 -30.53 -3.18 11.88
CA ALA A 162 -30.24 -3.16 13.31
C ALA A 162 -29.55 -1.85 13.74
N SER A 163 -28.63 -1.36 12.91
CA SER A 163 -27.89 -0.12 13.13
C SER A 163 -28.81 1.10 13.10
N LEU A 164 -29.70 1.19 12.10
CA LEU A 164 -30.73 2.23 11.99
C LEU A 164 -31.70 2.21 13.19
N ALA A 165 -32.09 1.04 13.68
CA ALA A 165 -32.97 0.93 14.84
C ALA A 165 -32.31 1.38 16.16
N LYS A 166 -31.00 1.13 16.31
CA LYS A 166 -30.26 1.40 17.56
C LYS A 166 -29.62 2.79 17.61
N VAL A 167 -29.01 3.23 16.52
CA VAL A 167 -28.18 4.44 16.43
C VAL A 167 -28.82 5.50 15.53
N GLY A 168 -29.70 5.11 14.59
CA GLY A 168 -30.37 6.04 13.68
C GLY A 168 -29.55 6.46 12.46
N SER A 169 -28.37 5.88 12.25
CA SER A 169 -27.53 6.07 11.05
C SER A 169 -26.74 4.80 10.77
N SER A 170 -26.38 4.58 9.51
CA SER A 170 -25.49 3.50 9.06
C SER A 170 -24.02 3.96 8.99
N VAL A 171 -23.78 5.27 9.15
CA VAL A 171 -22.50 5.93 8.93
C VAL A 171 -21.93 6.42 10.26
N TYR A 172 -21.14 5.57 10.90
CA TYR A 172 -20.35 5.89 12.08
C TYR A 172 -19.26 4.82 12.26
N ASN A 173 -18.30 5.07 13.15
CA ASN A 173 -17.27 4.08 13.47
C ASN A 173 -17.90 2.85 14.14
N GLY A 174 -17.72 1.67 13.53
CA GLY A 174 -18.35 0.43 13.96
C GLY A 174 -19.74 0.18 13.39
N GLY A 175 -20.24 1.07 12.51
CA GLY A 175 -21.47 0.85 11.76
C GLY A 175 -21.25 0.11 10.43
N PRO A 176 -22.34 -0.20 9.69
CA PRO A 176 -22.29 -0.86 8.39
C PRO A 176 -21.33 -0.21 7.39
N ALA A 177 -21.34 1.12 7.26
CA ALA A 177 -20.45 1.82 6.35
C ALA A 177 -18.97 1.69 6.74
N SER A 178 -18.66 1.46 8.02
CA SER A 178 -17.28 1.37 8.51
C SER A 178 -16.53 0.11 8.05
N ILE A 179 -17.27 -0.91 7.58
CA ILE A 179 -16.69 -2.08 6.92
C ILE A 179 -16.01 -1.70 5.61
N LEU A 180 -16.55 -0.70 4.92
CA LEU A 180 -16.04 -0.24 3.62
C LEU A 180 -14.96 0.83 3.77
N CYS A 181 -15.21 1.89 4.52
CA CYS A 181 -14.29 3.03 4.67
C CYS A 181 -14.21 3.53 6.11
N THR A 182 -13.19 4.32 6.45
CA THR A 182 -12.97 4.71 7.83
C THR A 182 -13.83 5.90 8.26
N PHE A 183 -14.23 5.88 9.53
CA PHE A 183 -14.94 6.95 10.22
C PHE A 183 -14.35 7.13 11.61
N PRO A 184 -14.25 8.38 12.11
CA PRO A 184 -13.79 8.63 13.47
C PRO A 184 -14.86 8.21 14.49
N GLY A 185 -14.40 7.73 15.65
CA GLY A 185 -15.25 7.34 16.77
C GLY A 185 -15.95 8.51 17.45
N GLU A 186 -16.87 8.20 18.37
CA GLU A 186 -17.70 9.19 19.04
C GLU A 186 -16.92 10.24 19.83
N THR A 187 -15.75 9.91 20.36
CA THR A 187 -14.91 10.85 21.14
C THR A 187 -13.88 11.59 20.29
N GLN A 188 -13.78 11.27 18.99
CA GLN A 188 -12.72 11.73 18.10
C GLN A 188 -13.18 12.92 17.25
N HIS A 189 -13.41 14.07 17.90
CA HIS A 189 -13.86 15.29 17.21
C HIS A 189 -12.73 16.20 16.73
N ASN A 190 -11.53 16.03 17.27
CA ASN A 190 -10.41 16.91 16.97
C ASN A 190 -9.77 16.51 15.63
N LEU A 191 -10.04 17.29 14.57
CA LEU A 191 -9.49 17.06 13.24
C LEU A 191 -7.96 17.17 13.19
N GLY A 192 -7.35 18.00 14.03
CA GLY A 192 -5.88 18.09 14.13
C GLY A 192 -5.26 16.81 14.69
N TYR A 193 -5.89 16.22 15.71
CA TYR A 193 -5.49 14.91 16.24
C TYR A 193 -5.62 13.80 15.19
N LEU A 194 -6.75 13.73 14.49
CA LEU A 194 -6.98 12.75 13.42
C LEU A 194 -6.00 12.93 12.26
N PHE A 195 -5.72 14.17 11.87
CA PHE A 195 -4.70 14.50 10.87
C PHE A 195 -3.32 13.98 11.30
N LEU A 196 -2.90 14.22 12.54
CA LEU A 196 -1.60 13.76 13.03
C LEU A 196 -1.47 12.25 13.00
N ILE A 197 -2.51 11.52 13.38
CA ILE A 197 -2.52 10.06 13.31
C ILE A 197 -2.33 9.60 11.87
N GLU A 198 -3.20 10.05 10.97
CA GLU A 198 -3.14 9.64 9.55
C GLU A 198 -1.77 9.98 8.96
N PHE A 199 -1.28 11.20 9.22
CA PHE A 199 0.01 11.68 8.73
C PHE A 199 1.20 10.83 9.20
N PHE A 200 1.30 10.54 10.50
CA PHE A 200 2.45 9.80 11.02
C PHE A 200 2.37 8.30 10.74
N VAL A 201 1.16 7.73 10.67
CA VAL A 201 0.94 6.35 10.23
C VAL A 201 1.39 6.17 8.77
N ASP A 202 0.96 7.07 7.89
CA ASP A 202 1.35 7.04 6.48
C ASP A 202 2.83 7.30 6.29
N ALA A 203 3.40 8.23 7.06
CA ALA A 203 4.83 8.51 7.02
C ALA A 203 5.66 7.29 7.45
N TYR A 204 5.24 6.59 8.51
CA TYR A 204 5.88 5.34 8.95
C TYR A 204 5.87 4.29 7.83
N ILE A 205 4.70 4.03 7.25
CA ILE A 205 4.55 3.07 6.16
C ILE A 205 5.42 3.46 4.96
N ALA A 206 5.42 4.74 4.58
CA ALA A 206 6.19 5.24 3.45
C ALA A 206 7.71 5.09 3.66
N ILE A 207 8.22 5.36 4.87
CA ILE A 207 9.63 5.12 5.21
C ILE A 207 9.98 3.63 5.05
N VAL A 208 9.13 2.72 5.52
CA VAL A 208 9.36 1.28 5.40
C VAL A 208 9.29 0.81 3.94
N ILE A 209 8.37 1.36 3.14
CA ILE A 209 8.32 1.09 1.70
C ILE A 209 9.62 1.54 1.04
N TRP A 210 10.07 2.77 1.28
CA TRP A 210 11.30 3.29 0.68
C TRP A 210 12.53 2.51 1.11
N SER A 211 12.59 2.09 2.38
CA SER A 211 13.70 1.28 2.89
C SER A 211 13.72 -0.13 2.32
N ALA A 212 12.55 -0.73 2.07
CA ALA A 212 12.43 -2.05 1.45
C ALA A 212 12.76 -2.03 -0.05
N LEU A 213 12.59 -0.86 -0.70
CA LEU A 213 12.94 -0.66 -2.10
C LEU A 213 14.38 -0.22 -2.32
N ASP A 214 15.09 0.18 -1.27
CA ASP A 214 16.47 0.65 -1.38
C ASP A 214 17.45 -0.53 -1.56
N PRO A 215 18.14 -0.65 -2.71
CA PRO A 215 19.08 -1.75 -2.93
C PRO A 215 20.28 -1.74 -1.99
N ALA A 216 20.55 -0.61 -1.33
CA ALA A 216 21.62 -0.48 -0.35
C ALA A 216 21.23 -1.01 1.04
N ASN A 217 19.95 -1.32 1.29
CA ASN A 217 19.51 -1.81 2.58
C ASN A 217 19.87 -3.31 2.74
N PRO A 218 20.77 -3.67 3.67
CA PRO A 218 21.24 -5.05 3.82
C PRO A 218 20.21 -5.98 4.48
N PHE A 219 19.20 -5.43 5.15
CA PHE A 219 18.23 -6.20 5.93
C PHE A 219 17.04 -6.69 5.10
N VAL A 220 16.83 -6.12 3.91
CA VAL A 220 15.68 -6.43 3.06
C VAL A 220 16.15 -6.93 1.71
N SER A 221 15.91 -8.21 1.44
CA SER A 221 16.09 -8.77 0.11
C SER A 221 14.92 -8.38 -0.81
N PRO A 222 15.12 -8.28 -2.15
CA PRO A 222 14.03 -8.05 -3.09
C PRO A 222 12.89 -9.09 -2.99
N ALA A 223 13.20 -10.32 -2.58
CA ALA A 223 12.22 -11.37 -2.40
C ALA A 223 11.39 -11.22 -1.11
N SER A 224 11.94 -10.58 -0.08
CA SER A 224 11.25 -10.35 1.20
C SER A 224 10.49 -9.01 1.26
N ALA A 225 10.83 -8.06 0.38
CA ALA A 225 10.20 -6.74 0.32
C ALA A 225 8.64 -6.77 0.33
N PRO A 226 7.95 -7.66 -0.42
CA PRO A 226 6.48 -7.72 -0.38
C PRO A 226 5.91 -7.95 1.03
N PHE A 227 6.54 -8.84 1.80
CA PHE A 227 6.09 -9.17 3.16
C PHE A 227 6.46 -8.08 4.16
N VAL A 228 7.66 -7.49 4.05
CA VAL A 228 8.07 -6.36 4.89
C VAL A 228 7.09 -5.19 4.73
N ILE A 229 6.73 -4.86 3.49
CA ILE A 229 5.74 -3.81 3.20
C ILE A 229 4.38 -4.20 3.79
N GLY A 230 3.90 -5.43 3.55
CA GLY A 230 2.64 -5.90 4.13
C GLY A 230 2.59 -5.80 5.66
N PHE A 231 3.68 -6.19 6.34
CA PHE A 231 3.77 -6.10 7.80
C PHE A 231 3.85 -4.66 8.32
N ALA A 232 4.40 -3.72 7.56
CA ALA A 232 4.37 -2.30 7.92
C ALA A 232 2.93 -1.80 8.05
N TYR A 233 2.06 -2.16 7.09
CA TYR A 233 0.63 -1.84 7.18
C TYR A 233 -0.04 -2.59 8.34
N ALA A 234 0.27 -3.88 8.54
CA ALA A 234 -0.29 -4.67 9.64
C ALA A 234 0.00 -4.04 11.01
N ALA A 235 1.24 -3.60 11.23
CA ALA A 235 1.66 -2.95 12.46
C ALA A 235 0.83 -1.69 12.76
N MET A 236 0.56 -0.88 11.74
CA MET A 236 -0.27 0.31 11.88
C MET A 236 -1.74 -0.03 12.10
N VAL A 237 -2.27 -1.03 11.38
CA VAL A 237 -3.65 -1.51 11.58
C VAL A 237 -3.86 -1.98 13.02
N TRP A 238 -2.93 -2.76 13.59
CA TRP A 238 -3.02 -3.22 14.96
C TRP A 238 -2.82 -2.10 15.98
N GLY A 239 -1.87 -1.19 15.73
CA GLY A 239 -1.56 -0.09 16.64
C GLY A 239 -2.64 0.98 16.72
N PHE A 240 -3.39 1.20 15.63
CA PHE A 240 -4.35 2.30 15.49
C PHE A 240 -5.79 1.84 15.22
N ALA A 241 -6.10 0.57 15.48
CA ALA A 241 -7.44 -0.01 15.29
C ALA A 241 -8.56 0.82 15.94
N GLY A 242 -8.32 1.39 17.12
CA GLY A 242 -9.30 2.20 17.87
C GLY A 242 -9.58 3.59 17.31
N VAL A 243 -8.78 4.08 16.34
CA VAL A 243 -9.00 5.39 15.70
C VAL A 243 -9.41 5.25 14.24
N SER A 244 -9.19 4.07 13.64
CA SER A 244 -9.39 3.77 12.22
C SER A 244 -8.54 4.64 11.30
N ILE A 245 -7.74 3.98 10.47
CA ILE A 245 -6.76 4.61 9.57
C ILE A 245 -7.08 4.22 8.12
N SER A 246 -6.99 5.16 7.20
CA SER A 246 -7.24 4.91 5.77
C SER A 246 -5.98 4.38 5.10
N THR A 247 -4.85 5.03 5.36
CA THR A 247 -3.49 4.74 4.85
C THR A 247 -3.29 4.81 3.32
N ASN A 248 -4.37 4.99 2.57
CA ASN A 248 -4.34 4.94 1.12
C ASN A 248 -5.58 5.60 0.50
N LEU A 249 -5.33 6.70 -0.23
CA LEU A 249 -6.34 7.46 -0.99
C LEU A 249 -7.26 6.56 -1.82
N ALA A 250 -6.68 5.64 -2.61
CA ALA A 250 -7.48 4.79 -3.49
C ALA A 250 -8.32 3.79 -2.70
N ARG A 251 -7.75 3.20 -1.64
CA ARG A 251 -8.45 2.28 -0.74
C ARG A 251 -9.68 2.93 -0.14
N ASP A 252 -9.53 4.12 0.42
CA ASP A 252 -10.63 4.79 1.10
C ASP A 252 -11.62 5.43 0.12
N LEU A 253 -11.17 6.21 -0.87
CA LEU A 253 -12.08 6.84 -1.82
C LEU A 253 -12.88 5.80 -2.61
N GLY A 254 -12.24 4.73 -3.08
CA GLY A 254 -12.91 3.70 -3.87
C GLY A 254 -14.03 3.00 -3.09
N THR A 255 -13.76 2.56 -1.86
CA THR A 255 -14.78 1.91 -1.02
C THR A 255 -15.76 2.90 -0.39
N ARG A 256 -15.37 4.16 -0.18
CA ARG A 256 -16.26 5.23 0.30
C ARG A 256 -17.30 5.62 -0.74
N VAL A 257 -16.95 5.58 -2.04
CA VAL A 257 -17.95 5.68 -3.11
C VAL A 257 -18.97 4.55 -3.02
N VAL A 258 -18.53 3.31 -2.76
CA VAL A 258 -19.45 2.18 -2.52
C VAL A 258 -20.30 2.44 -1.27
N ALA A 259 -19.71 2.90 -0.18
CA ALA A 259 -20.45 3.26 1.03
C ALA A 259 -21.51 4.33 0.75
N ALA A 260 -21.22 5.33 -0.08
CA ALA A 260 -22.18 6.34 -0.46
C ALA A 260 -23.32 5.82 -1.36
N ILE A 261 -23.05 4.81 -2.19
CA ILE A 261 -24.08 4.15 -3.02
C ILE A 261 -25.09 3.42 -2.13
N PHE A 262 -24.63 2.70 -1.10
CA PHE A 262 -25.49 1.85 -0.26
C PHE A 262 -26.06 2.56 0.97
N TYR A 263 -25.30 3.49 1.58
CA TYR A 263 -25.63 4.13 2.85
C TYR A 263 -25.82 5.65 2.75
N GLY A 264 -25.70 6.22 1.55
CA GLY A 264 -25.97 7.63 1.28
C GLY A 264 -24.78 8.58 1.45
N GLY A 265 -25.01 9.84 1.08
CA GLY A 265 -23.98 10.88 1.02
C GLY A 265 -23.31 11.23 2.35
N GLU A 266 -23.88 10.80 3.48
CA GLU A 266 -23.28 10.96 4.81
C GLU A 266 -21.87 10.35 4.88
N ALA A 267 -21.59 9.32 4.08
CA ALA A 267 -20.25 8.72 3.95
C ALA A 267 -19.15 9.75 3.60
N PHE A 268 -19.49 10.87 2.97
CA PHE A 268 -18.55 11.96 2.66
C PHE A 268 -18.66 13.16 3.60
N SER A 269 -19.81 13.40 4.24
CA SER A 269 -19.99 14.55 5.14
C SER A 269 -19.72 14.24 6.61
N TYR A 270 -19.63 12.97 6.99
CA TYR A 270 -19.50 12.55 8.39
C TYR A 270 -18.30 13.23 9.08
N ARG A 271 -18.64 14.13 10.02
CA ARG A 271 -17.70 14.91 10.86
C ARG A 271 -16.58 15.62 10.09
N SER A 272 -16.79 15.90 8.80
CA SER A 272 -15.76 16.50 7.93
C SER A 272 -14.43 15.74 7.91
N TYR A 273 -14.45 14.41 8.12
CA TYR A 273 -13.24 13.59 8.19
C TYR A 273 -12.77 13.08 6.82
N CYS A 274 -13.64 13.05 5.81
CA CYS A 274 -13.35 12.41 4.52
C CYS A 274 -12.06 12.89 3.86
N TRP A 275 -11.76 14.19 3.90
CA TRP A 275 -10.53 14.74 3.31
C TRP A 275 -9.28 14.29 4.05
N ILE A 276 -9.37 14.00 5.36
CA ILE A 276 -8.25 13.45 6.14
C ILE A 276 -7.96 12.04 5.62
N ALA A 277 -8.97 11.17 5.62
CA ALA A 277 -8.84 9.79 5.15
C ALA A 277 -8.36 9.70 3.69
N ILE A 278 -8.82 10.59 2.82
CA ILE A 278 -8.53 10.52 1.39
C ILE A 278 -7.19 11.17 1.05
N LEU A 279 -6.88 12.35 1.60
CA LEU A 279 -5.81 13.20 1.07
C LEU A 279 -4.56 13.28 1.93
N VAL A 280 -4.61 13.01 3.24
CA VAL A 280 -3.46 13.24 4.15
C VAL A 280 -2.31 12.28 3.89
N ASN A 281 -2.61 11.09 3.35
CA ASN A 281 -1.59 10.13 2.97
C ASN A 281 -0.61 10.68 1.91
N VAL A 282 -1.04 11.61 1.05
CA VAL A 282 -0.21 12.21 -0.01
C VAL A 282 0.92 13.07 0.57
N PRO A 283 0.66 14.15 1.34
CA PRO A 283 1.72 14.93 1.96
C PRO A 283 2.53 14.11 2.98
N ALA A 284 1.93 13.14 3.66
CA ALA A 284 2.64 12.26 4.59
C ALA A 284 3.68 11.38 3.88
N THR A 285 3.27 10.69 2.81
CA THR A 285 4.17 9.87 1.99
C THR A 285 5.27 10.74 1.36
N PHE A 286 4.92 11.92 0.86
CA PHE A 286 5.91 12.84 0.31
C PHE A 286 6.94 13.29 1.36
N ALA A 287 6.50 13.69 2.56
CA ALA A 287 7.40 14.10 3.64
C ALA A 287 8.31 12.94 4.08
N ALA A 288 7.78 11.73 4.20
CA ALA A 288 8.52 10.52 4.56
C ALA A 288 9.58 10.14 3.51
N THR A 289 9.21 10.16 2.23
CA THR A 289 10.15 9.83 1.14
C THR A 289 11.22 10.90 0.99
N CYS A 290 10.86 12.18 1.16
CA CYS A 290 11.82 13.28 1.24
C CYS A 290 12.82 13.07 2.40
N TYR A 291 12.32 12.73 3.60
CA TYR A 291 13.17 12.41 4.73
C TYR A 291 14.10 11.22 4.43
N TYR A 292 13.57 10.13 3.87
CA TYR A 292 14.38 8.96 3.54
C TYR A 292 15.48 9.30 2.51
N GLU A 293 15.12 9.97 1.40
CA GLU A 293 16.04 10.33 0.32
C GLU A 293 17.13 11.31 0.77
N LEU A 294 16.79 12.30 1.61
CA LEU A 294 17.74 13.34 2.02
C LEU A 294 18.57 12.96 3.25
N VAL A 295 18.04 12.13 4.15
CA VAL A 295 18.66 11.85 5.46
C VAL A 295 19.17 10.43 5.56
N LEU A 296 18.41 9.44 5.10
CA LEU A 296 18.71 8.02 5.35
C LEU A 296 19.45 7.36 4.18
N ARG A 297 19.18 7.78 2.94
CA ARG A 297 19.71 7.14 1.75
C ARG A 297 21.18 7.52 1.55
N ASP A 298 22.07 6.55 1.78
CA ASP A 298 23.49 6.73 1.47
C ASP A 298 23.75 6.55 -0.04
N SER A 299 23.79 7.67 -0.75
CA SER A 299 24.13 7.72 -2.18
C SER A 299 25.60 7.41 -2.47
N LEU A 300 26.50 7.54 -1.48
CA LEU A 300 27.94 7.29 -1.65
C LEU A 300 28.25 5.80 -1.69
N ALA A 301 27.52 4.98 -0.94
CA ALA A 301 27.63 3.51 -1.01
C ALA A 301 27.31 2.96 -2.43
N LYS A 302 26.38 3.61 -3.16
CA LYS A 302 26.09 3.28 -4.57
C LYS A 302 27.22 3.69 -5.52
N LEU A 303 27.91 4.80 -5.24
CA LEU A 303 29.06 5.26 -6.04
C LEU A 303 30.31 4.39 -5.84
N GLY A 304 30.44 3.71 -4.69
CA GLY A 304 31.51 2.73 -4.46
C GLY A 304 31.38 1.44 -5.29
N THR A 305 30.18 1.14 -5.79
CA THR A 305 29.88 -0.08 -6.58
C THR A 305 29.57 0.20 -8.06
N GLY A 306 29.18 1.43 -8.40
CA GLY A 306 28.92 1.86 -9.78
C GLY A 306 29.86 2.99 -10.22
N ARG A 307 30.59 2.77 -11.32
CA ARG A 307 31.30 3.86 -12.03
C ARG A 307 30.33 5.02 -12.25
N ALA A 308 30.67 6.20 -11.72
CA ALA A 308 29.95 7.43 -12.01
C ALA A 308 29.78 7.57 -13.53
N ALA A 309 28.55 7.77 -14.02
CA ALA A 309 28.34 8.14 -15.41
C ALA A 309 29.10 9.46 -15.65
N PRO A 310 29.92 9.57 -16.71
CA PRO A 310 30.65 10.79 -16.98
C PRO A 310 29.64 11.92 -17.18
N VAL A 311 29.69 12.90 -16.28
CA VAL A 311 28.96 14.16 -16.42
C VAL A 311 29.51 14.82 -17.68
N HIS A 312 28.69 14.83 -18.73
CA HIS A 312 28.85 15.60 -19.96
C HIS A 312 30.28 16.11 -20.24
N ALA A 313 31.07 15.30 -20.96
CA ALA A 313 32.07 15.89 -21.84
C ALA A 313 31.31 16.64 -22.94
N LYS A 314 31.24 17.97 -22.82
CA LYS A 314 30.99 18.85 -23.95
C LYS A 314 32.21 18.87 -24.85
#